data_AF-A0A7Y4VX27-F1
#
_entry.id   AF-A0A7Y4VX27-F1
#
_cell.length_a   1.000
_cell.length_b   1.000
_cell.length_c   1.000
_cell.angle_alpha   90.00
_cell.angle_beta   90.00
_cell.angle_gamma   90.00
#
_symmetry.space_group_name_H-M   'P 1'
#
loop_
_entity.id
_entity.type
_entity.pdbx_description
1 polymer ?
#
loop_
_entity_poly.entity_id
_entity_poly.type
_entity_poly.pdbx_seq_one_letter_code
_entity_poly.pdbx_strand_id
1 'polypeptide(L)'
;MTHHTSVELSDYVSGELSADAAHRVDAHLPDCPRCRQLVHQFRAVAEWARTYGESTASGDEFAAIRRAIAIPRWRRRRYPLRMALAAGVFLACAGLWSRFRASGARPTPLSAAEARATVAKELSLIDRALAQLEAALDSMPDDALQYRRHAALLTLRTDIERRAAGLVRRTTIEEGL
;
A
#
# COMPACT_ATOMS: atom_id res chain seq x y z
N MET A 1 5.12 27.28 -3.33
CA MET A 1 5.93 26.58 -4.35
C MET A 1 5.26 25.24 -4.64
N THR A 2 4.75 25.06 -5.84
CA THR A 2 4.10 23.82 -6.30
C THR A 2 5.17 22.79 -6.63
N HIS A 3 5.02 21.56 -6.13
CA HIS A 3 5.91 20.44 -6.44
C HIS A 3 5.46 19.72 -7.71
N HIS A 4 6.41 19.18 -8.47
CA HIS A 4 6.12 18.25 -9.55
C HIS A 4 5.72 16.87 -9.03
N THR A 5 4.88 16.17 -9.79
CA THR A 5 4.46 14.81 -9.45
C THR A 5 5.61 13.82 -9.66
N SER A 6 5.54 12.65 -9.00
CA SER A 6 6.55 11.61 -9.19
C SER A 6 6.59 11.06 -10.61
N VAL A 7 5.44 11.06 -11.31
CA VAL A 7 5.33 10.63 -12.70
C VAL A 7 6.07 11.62 -13.61
N GLU A 8 5.76 12.92 -13.53
CA GLU A 8 6.45 13.93 -14.33
C GLU A 8 7.98 13.95 -14.11
N LEU A 9 8.44 13.76 -12.87
CA LEU A 9 9.88 13.69 -12.57
C LEU A 9 10.53 12.40 -13.10
N SER A 10 9.78 11.30 -13.18
CA SER A 10 10.24 10.06 -13.82
C SER A 10 10.34 10.27 -15.34
N ASP A 11 9.30 10.84 -15.95
CA ASP A 11 9.25 11.14 -17.39
C ASP A 11 10.35 12.13 -17.80
N TYR A 12 10.69 13.07 -16.91
CA TYR A 12 11.83 13.98 -17.08
C TYR A 12 13.16 13.22 -17.14
N VAL A 13 13.35 12.22 -16.27
CA VAL A 13 14.58 11.41 -16.22
C VAL A 13 14.69 10.45 -17.40
N SER A 14 13.57 9.88 -17.88
CA SER A 14 13.54 9.05 -19.08
C SER A 14 13.62 9.85 -20.39
N GLY A 15 13.44 11.18 -20.34
CA GLY A 15 13.45 12.05 -21.52
C GLY A 15 12.14 12.02 -22.31
N GLU A 16 11.04 11.59 -21.69
CA GLU A 16 9.72 11.46 -22.32
C GLU A 16 8.87 12.74 -22.21
N LEU A 17 9.29 13.71 -21.40
CA LEU A 17 8.60 15.01 -21.30
C LEU A 17 8.75 15.85 -22.58
N SER A 18 7.72 16.65 -22.87
CA SER A 18 7.81 17.72 -23.87
C SER A 18 8.86 18.77 -23.46
N ALA A 19 9.43 19.46 -24.44
CA ALA A 19 10.45 20.50 -24.20
C ALA A 19 9.98 21.57 -23.18
N ASP A 20 8.73 22.02 -23.31
CA ASP A 20 8.15 23.01 -22.38
C ASP A 20 8.00 22.45 -20.96
N ALA A 21 7.65 21.16 -20.83
CA ALA A 21 7.52 20.53 -19.52
C ALA A 21 8.87 20.29 -18.86
N ALA A 22 9.87 19.83 -19.63
CA ALA A 22 11.24 19.68 -19.18
C ALA A 22 11.82 21.02 -18.70
N HIS A 23 11.61 22.10 -19.45
CA HIS A 23 12.09 23.44 -19.06
C HIS A 23 11.50 23.92 -17.74
N ARG A 24 10.21 23.63 -17.45
CA ARG A 24 9.60 23.94 -16.15
C ARG A 24 10.24 23.16 -15.01
N VAL A 25 10.53 21.88 -15.21
CA VAL A 25 11.23 21.06 -14.22
C VAL A 25 12.64 21.59 -13.99
N ASP A 26 13.38 21.90 -15.05
CA ASP A 26 14.74 22.47 -14.97
C ASP A 26 14.77 23.78 -14.20
N ALA A 27 13.84 24.70 -14.47
CA ALA A 27 13.73 25.96 -13.75
C ALA A 27 13.38 25.76 -12.26
N HIS A 28 12.68 24.68 -11.90
CA HIS A 28 12.26 24.39 -10.53
C HIS A 28 13.33 23.71 -9.68
N LEU A 29 14.21 22.91 -10.29
CA LEU A 29 15.21 22.10 -9.57
C LEU A 29 16.17 22.89 -8.67
N PRO A 30 16.67 24.08 -9.04
CA PRO A 30 17.51 24.92 -8.19
C PRO A 30 16.84 25.34 -6.87
N ASP A 31 15.52 25.51 -6.90
CA ASP A 31 14.77 26.07 -5.77
C ASP A 31 14.09 24.99 -4.91
N CYS A 32 14.00 23.75 -5.39
CA CYS A 32 13.34 22.67 -4.68
C CYS A 32 14.27 21.48 -4.37
N PRO A 33 14.76 21.33 -3.12
CA PRO A 33 15.64 20.22 -2.74
C PRO A 33 14.94 18.86 -2.83
N ARG A 34 13.62 18.79 -2.58
CA ARG A 34 12.84 17.56 -2.65
C ARG A 34 12.75 17.01 -4.09
N CYS A 35 12.41 17.86 -5.04
CA CYS A 35 12.33 17.45 -6.45
C CYS A 35 13.72 17.02 -6.97
N ARG A 36 14.78 17.70 -6.53
CA ARG A 36 16.17 17.32 -6.84
C ARG A 36 16.54 15.95 -6.28
N GLN A 37 16.18 15.66 -5.04
CA GLN A 37 16.43 14.36 -4.43
C GLN A 37 15.70 13.23 -5.19
N LEU A 38 14.44 13.45 -5.58
CA LEU A 38 13.67 12.47 -6.36
C LEU A 38 14.29 12.22 -7.74
N VAL A 39 14.70 13.27 -8.46
CA VAL A 39 15.41 13.13 -9.75
C VAL A 39 16.70 12.34 -9.58
N HIS A 40 17.46 12.59 -8.51
CA HIS A 40 18.67 11.82 -8.21
C HIS A 40 18.37 10.34 -7.96
N GLN A 41 17.32 10.02 -7.21
CA GLN A 41 16.89 8.63 -6.97
C GLN A 41 16.50 7.93 -8.27
N PHE A 42 15.69 8.58 -9.12
CA PHE A 42 15.29 8.00 -10.41
C PHE A 42 16.49 7.79 -11.34
N ARG A 43 17.44 8.72 -11.39
CA ARG A 43 18.68 8.56 -12.18
C ARG A 43 19.51 7.38 -11.70
N ALA A 44 19.65 7.20 -10.38
CA ALA A 44 20.36 6.05 -9.82
C ALA A 44 19.70 4.72 -10.18
N VAL A 45 18.36 4.65 -10.17
CA VAL A 45 17.62 3.47 -10.60
C VAL A 45 17.79 3.22 -12.10
N ALA A 46 17.73 4.26 -12.93
CA ALA A 46 17.94 4.14 -14.38
C ALA A 46 19.37 3.70 -14.73
N GLU A 47 20.36 4.16 -13.98
CA GLU A 47 21.75 3.69 -14.10
C GLU A 47 21.89 2.23 -13.69
N TRP A 48 21.33 1.85 -12.53
CA TRP A 48 21.30 0.46 -12.08
C TRP A 48 20.64 -0.46 -13.12
N ALA A 49 19.51 -0.06 -13.67
CA ALA A 49 18.79 -0.81 -14.70
C ALA A 49 19.63 -1.00 -15.98
N ARG A 50 20.43 -0.01 -16.39
CA ARG A 50 21.34 -0.12 -17.53
C ARG A 50 22.48 -1.10 -17.28
N THR A 51 23.00 -1.14 -16.05
CA THR A 51 24.11 -2.04 -15.67
C THR A 51 23.70 -3.51 -15.69
N TYR A 52 22.44 -3.83 -15.38
CA TYR A 52 21.96 -5.22 -15.38
C TYR A 52 21.62 -5.76 -16.77
N GLY A 53 21.75 -4.93 -17.81
CA GLY A 53 21.46 -5.30 -19.19
C GLY A 53 19.97 -5.52 -19.43
N GLU A 54 19.56 -5.29 -20.66
CA GLU A 54 18.26 -5.73 -21.13
C GLU A 54 18.28 -7.26 -21.13
N SER A 55 17.78 -7.87 -20.05
CA SER A 55 17.59 -9.32 -20.04
C SER A 55 16.63 -9.62 -21.17
N THR A 56 17.15 -10.19 -22.26
CA THR A 56 16.36 -10.75 -23.35
C THR A 56 15.70 -12.02 -22.83
N ALA A 57 14.86 -11.86 -21.81
CA ALA A 57 14.02 -12.93 -21.34
C ALA A 57 13.17 -13.33 -22.55
N SER A 58 13.42 -14.54 -23.03
CA SER A 58 12.72 -15.06 -24.20
C SER A 58 11.22 -14.98 -23.95
N GLY A 59 10.41 -14.86 -25.01
CA GLY A 59 8.96 -14.82 -24.87
C GLY A 59 8.40 -15.97 -24.01
N ASP A 60 9.13 -17.09 -23.96
CA ASP A 60 8.83 -18.28 -23.16
C ASP A 60 9.03 -18.06 -21.65
N GLU A 61 10.03 -17.31 -21.22
CA GLU A 61 10.23 -16.95 -19.80
C GLU A 61 9.12 -16.04 -19.29
N PHE A 62 8.74 -15.03 -20.08
CA PHE A 62 7.58 -14.21 -19.74
C PHE A 62 6.27 -15.00 -19.75
N ALA A 63 6.11 -15.98 -20.65
CA ALA A 63 4.97 -16.88 -20.66
C ALA A 63 4.94 -17.81 -19.43
N ALA A 64 6.11 -18.24 -18.93
CA ALA A 64 6.25 -19.03 -17.72
C ALA A 64 5.89 -18.20 -16.48
N ILE A 65 6.37 -16.96 -16.37
CA ILE A 65 6.00 -16.02 -15.30
C ILE A 65 4.49 -15.73 -15.33
N ARG A 66 3.91 -15.46 -16.50
CA ARG A 66 2.45 -15.26 -16.63
C ARG A 66 1.67 -16.50 -16.20
N ARG A 67 2.15 -17.71 -16.51
CA ARG A 67 1.52 -18.97 -16.06
C ARG A 67 1.66 -19.17 -14.55
N ALA A 68 2.78 -18.77 -13.95
CA ALA A 68 2.99 -18.84 -12.51
C ALA A 68 2.13 -17.82 -11.73
N ILE A 69 1.93 -16.62 -12.29
CA ILE A 69 1.10 -15.56 -11.70
C ILE A 69 -0.39 -15.74 -12.06
N ALA A 70 -0.72 -16.51 -13.10
CA ALA A 70 -2.10 -16.78 -13.49
C ALA A 70 -2.83 -17.48 -12.34
N ILE A 71 -3.59 -16.68 -11.58
CA ILE A 71 -4.39 -17.16 -10.47
C ILE A 71 -5.31 -18.24 -11.03
N PRO A 72 -5.19 -19.50 -10.57
CA PRO A 72 -5.84 -20.57 -11.26
C PRO A 72 -7.37 -20.45 -11.19
N ARG A 73 -8.07 -20.54 -12.33
CA ARG A 73 -9.52 -20.29 -12.46
C ARG A 73 -10.39 -21.16 -11.52
N TRP A 74 -9.99 -22.40 -11.27
CA TRP A 74 -10.57 -23.31 -10.27
C TRP A 74 -10.58 -22.78 -8.82
N ARG A 75 -9.67 -21.85 -8.45
CA ARG A 75 -9.71 -21.15 -7.15
C ARG A 75 -10.82 -20.09 -7.08
N ARG A 76 -11.34 -19.59 -8.21
CA ARG A 76 -12.53 -18.72 -8.26
C ARG A 76 -13.85 -19.51 -8.11
N ARG A 77 -13.90 -20.80 -8.45
CA ARG A 77 -15.16 -21.58 -8.53
C ARG A 77 -15.62 -22.19 -7.20
N ARG A 78 -14.80 -22.22 -6.15
CA ARG A 78 -15.19 -22.74 -4.82
C ARG A 78 -15.86 -21.70 -3.90
N TYR A 79 -15.98 -20.45 -4.33
CA TYR A 79 -16.59 -19.37 -3.53
C TYR A 79 -18.10 -19.09 -3.71
N PRO A 80 -18.86 -19.57 -4.72
CA PRO A 80 -20.23 -19.10 -4.89
C PRO A 80 -21.17 -19.66 -3.80
N LEU A 81 -20.98 -20.88 -3.32
CA LEU A 81 -21.85 -21.46 -2.28
C LEU A 81 -21.59 -20.87 -0.88
N ARG A 82 -20.32 -20.62 -0.53
CA ARG A 82 -19.98 -20.01 0.76
C ARG A 82 -20.34 -18.53 0.80
N MET A 83 -20.23 -17.81 -0.32
CA MET A 83 -20.71 -16.42 -0.42
C MET A 83 -22.23 -16.32 -0.44
N ALA A 84 -22.94 -17.25 -1.09
CA ALA A 84 -24.40 -17.29 -1.04
C ALA A 84 -24.92 -17.58 0.38
N LEU A 85 -24.28 -18.52 1.09
CA LEU A 85 -24.56 -18.76 2.51
C LEU A 85 -24.21 -17.55 3.39
N ALA A 86 -23.06 -16.91 3.16
CA ALA A 86 -22.67 -15.70 3.89
C ALA A 86 -23.64 -14.53 3.60
N ALA A 87 -24.09 -14.34 2.37
CA ALA A 87 -25.08 -13.33 2.01
C ALA A 87 -26.45 -13.64 2.64
N GLY A 88 -26.86 -14.91 2.69
CA GLY A 88 -28.06 -15.34 3.39
C GLY A 88 -27.99 -15.09 4.90
N VAL A 89 -26.86 -15.44 5.53
CA VAL A 89 -26.60 -15.14 6.95
C VAL A 89 -26.52 -13.63 7.18
N PHE A 90 -25.91 -12.87 6.28
CA PHE A 90 -25.80 -11.41 6.39
C PHE A 90 -27.15 -10.72 6.23
N LEU A 91 -28.01 -11.18 5.32
CA LEU A 91 -29.38 -10.68 5.16
C LEU A 91 -30.27 -11.10 6.34
N ALA A 92 -30.13 -12.32 6.85
CA ALA A 92 -30.83 -12.77 8.05
C ALA A 92 -30.38 -11.99 9.29
N CYS A 93 -29.07 -11.80 9.47
CA CYS A 93 -28.51 -10.96 10.52
C CYS A 93 -28.92 -9.50 10.32
N ALA A 94 -28.89 -8.93 9.11
CA ALA A 94 -29.30 -7.55 8.85
C ALA A 94 -30.81 -7.34 9.07
N GLY A 95 -31.65 -8.32 8.74
CA GLY A 95 -33.08 -8.32 9.03
C GLY A 95 -33.40 -8.51 10.51
N LEU A 96 -32.61 -9.30 11.23
CA LEU A 96 -32.69 -9.43 12.68
C LEU A 96 -32.14 -8.17 13.37
N TRP A 97 -31.10 -7.55 12.81
CA TRP A 97 -30.44 -6.34 13.29
C TRP A 97 -31.26 -5.09 13.00
N SER A 98 -32.02 -5.02 11.91
CA SER A 98 -32.99 -3.95 11.65
C SER A 98 -34.16 -4.01 12.64
N ARG A 99 -34.60 -5.22 13.02
CA ARG A 99 -35.54 -5.43 14.12
C ARG A 99 -34.95 -5.07 15.49
N PHE A 100 -33.68 -5.36 15.73
CA PHE A 100 -32.96 -4.93 16.94
C PHE A 100 -32.65 -3.42 16.97
N ARG A 101 -32.46 -2.77 15.81
CA ARG A 101 -32.30 -1.31 15.69
C ARG A 101 -33.62 -0.57 15.88
N ALA A 102 -34.74 -1.18 15.51
CA ALA A 102 -36.06 -0.70 15.92
C ALA A 102 -36.20 -0.72 17.45
N SER A 103 -35.47 -1.60 18.14
CA SER A 103 -35.29 -1.64 19.59
C SER A 103 -34.17 -0.72 20.10
N GLY A 104 -34.01 0.49 19.57
CA GLY A 104 -33.35 1.64 20.24
C GLY A 104 -31.92 1.51 20.78
N ALA A 105 -31.23 0.38 20.63
CA ALA A 105 -29.89 0.18 21.17
C ALA A 105 -28.88 0.93 20.30
N ARG A 106 -28.47 2.13 20.74
CA ARG A 106 -27.35 2.85 20.15
C ARG A 106 -26.10 1.97 20.29
N PRO A 107 -25.31 1.73 19.22
CA PRO A 107 -23.99 1.13 19.39
C PRO A 107 -23.21 2.00 20.37
N THR A 108 -22.79 1.41 21.48
CA THR A 108 -21.96 2.10 22.46
C THR A 108 -20.69 2.57 21.76
N PRO A 109 -20.32 3.85 21.88
CA PRO A 109 -19.05 4.32 21.35
C PRO A 109 -17.93 3.49 21.97
N LEU A 110 -17.07 2.91 21.12
CA LEU A 110 -15.85 2.25 21.56
C LEU A 110 -15.05 3.26 22.39
N SER A 111 -14.69 2.89 23.61
CA SER A 111 -13.87 3.77 24.44
C SER A 111 -12.53 4.02 23.75
N ALA A 112 -11.93 5.20 23.98
CA ALA A 112 -10.61 5.51 23.43
C ALA A 112 -9.55 4.46 23.84
N ALA A 113 -9.73 3.80 25.00
CA ALA A 113 -8.89 2.70 25.45
C ALA A 113 -9.02 1.44 24.58
N GLU A 114 -10.24 1.02 24.25
CA GLU A 114 -10.50 -0.15 23.39
C GLU A 114 -10.05 0.08 21.94
N ALA A 115 -10.24 1.31 21.44
CA ALA A 115 -9.74 1.70 20.12
C ALA A 115 -8.21 1.63 20.06
N ARG A 116 -7.51 2.16 21.07
CA ARG A 116 -6.03 2.07 21.18
C ARG A 116 -5.55 0.63 21.31
N ALA A 117 -6.22 -0.19 22.12
CA ALA A 117 -5.87 -1.60 22.27
C ALA A 117 -6.01 -2.39 20.95
N THR A 118 -7.05 -2.09 20.17
CA THR A 118 -7.27 -2.71 18.85
C THR A 118 -6.17 -2.30 17.87
N VAL A 119 -5.84 -1.01 17.79
CA VAL A 119 -4.77 -0.51 16.92
C VAL A 119 -3.41 -1.09 17.30
N ALA A 120 -3.09 -1.17 18.60
CA ALA A 120 -1.86 -1.76 19.10
C ALA A 120 -1.74 -3.25 18.71
N LYS A 121 -2.86 -3.98 18.79
CA LYS A 121 -2.92 -5.38 18.37
C LYS A 121 -2.64 -5.53 16.86
N GLU A 122 -3.26 -4.72 16.02
CA GLU A 122 -3.04 -4.74 14.56
C GLU A 122 -1.58 -4.39 14.20
N LEU A 123 -1.00 -3.37 14.84
CA LEU A 123 0.41 -3.01 14.66
C LEU A 123 1.34 -4.17 15.03
N SER A 124 1.06 -4.89 16.13
CA SER A 124 1.87 -6.03 16.56
C SER A 124 1.86 -7.21 15.57
N LEU A 125 0.82 -7.33 14.73
CA LEU A 125 0.76 -8.33 13.68
C LEU A 125 1.63 -7.92 12.48
N ILE A 126 1.62 -6.63 12.15
CA ILE A 126 2.45 -6.07 11.07
C ILE A 126 3.93 -6.12 11.44
N ASP A 127 4.29 -5.76 12.68
CA ASP A 127 5.68 -5.84 13.17
C ASP A 127 6.22 -7.27 13.09
N ARG A 128 5.41 -8.27 13.45
CA ARG A 128 5.78 -9.69 13.31
C ARG A 128 5.96 -10.10 11.85
N ALA A 129 5.09 -9.64 10.96
CA ALA A 129 5.20 -9.93 9.54
C ALA A 129 6.47 -9.29 8.92
N LEU A 130 6.82 -8.07 9.35
CA LEU A 130 8.07 -7.39 8.95
C LEU A 130 9.30 -8.19 9.41
N ALA A 131 9.35 -8.59 10.68
CA ALA A 131 10.47 -9.38 11.22
C ALA A 131 10.66 -10.73 10.49
N GLN A 132 9.56 -11.40 10.10
CA GLN A 132 9.65 -12.63 9.30
C GLN A 132 10.19 -12.39 7.89
N LEU A 133 9.84 -11.25 7.27
CA LEU A 133 10.35 -10.88 5.95
C LEU A 133 11.82 -10.45 6.01
N GLU A 134 12.25 -9.76 7.05
CA GLU A 134 13.65 -9.40 7.26
C GLU A 134 14.52 -10.65 7.41
N ALA A 135 14.10 -11.61 8.24
CA ALA A 135 14.80 -12.88 8.38
C ALA A 135 14.86 -13.68 7.05
N ALA A 136 13.81 -13.62 6.24
CA ALA A 136 13.77 -14.27 4.94
C ALA A 136 14.69 -13.57 3.91
N LEU A 137 14.74 -12.24 3.93
CA LEU A 137 15.67 -11.42 3.13
C LEU A 137 17.13 -11.70 3.51
N ASP A 138 17.44 -11.82 4.80
CA ASP A 138 18.79 -12.16 5.27
C ASP A 138 19.24 -13.55 4.76
N SER A 139 18.31 -14.49 4.61
CA SER A 139 18.61 -15.81 4.06
C SER A 139 18.71 -15.84 2.52
N MET A 140 18.09 -14.87 1.84
CA MET A 140 18.00 -14.80 0.37
C MET A 140 18.04 -13.32 -0.12
N PRO A 141 19.23 -12.71 -0.16
CA PRO A 141 19.39 -11.27 -0.40
C PRO A 141 19.10 -10.80 -1.83
N ASP A 142 18.93 -11.72 -2.81
CA ASP A 142 18.64 -11.36 -4.22
C ASP A 142 17.15 -11.52 -4.60
N ASP A 143 16.25 -11.83 -3.65
CA ASP A 143 14.83 -12.01 -3.95
C ASP A 143 14.08 -10.66 -4.01
N ALA A 144 14.03 -10.07 -5.21
CA ALA A 144 13.33 -8.80 -5.49
C ALA A 144 11.85 -8.80 -5.08
N LEU A 145 11.19 -9.97 -5.00
CA LEU A 145 9.79 -10.07 -4.55
C LEU A 145 9.67 -9.80 -3.04
N GLN A 146 10.67 -10.19 -2.25
CA GLN A 146 10.67 -9.99 -0.80
C GLN A 146 10.93 -8.54 -0.43
N TYR A 147 11.82 -7.84 -1.14
CA TYR A 147 11.99 -6.39 -0.95
C TYR A 147 10.71 -5.61 -1.26
N ARG A 148 9.97 -5.97 -2.32
CA ARG A 148 8.67 -5.35 -2.63
C ARG A 148 7.63 -5.58 -1.55
N ARG A 149 7.58 -6.78 -0.98
CA ARG A 149 6.66 -7.11 0.14
C ARG A 149 7.03 -6.34 1.40
N HIS A 150 8.31 -6.23 1.72
CA HIS A 150 8.82 -5.47 2.87
C HIS A 150 8.46 -3.98 2.76
N ALA A 151 8.72 -3.36 1.60
CA ALA A 151 8.35 -1.96 1.35
C ALA A 151 6.83 -1.70 1.47
N ALA A 152 5.99 -2.63 0.99
CA ALA A 152 4.54 -2.53 1.09
C ALA A 152 4.06 -2.59 2.56
N LEU A 153 4.65 -3.46 3.38
CA LEU A 153 4.32 -3.56 4.80
C LEU A 153 4.77 -2.35 5.60
N LEU A 154 5.96 -1.80 5.32
CA LEU A 154 6.42 -0.55 5.93
C LEU A 154 5.47 0.61 5.62
N THR A 155 5.02 0.70 4.37
CA THR A 155 4.05 1.72 3.95
C THR A 155 2.73 1.55 4.72
N LEU A 156 2.20 0.33 4.80
CA LEU A 156 0.97 0.04 5.54
C LEU A 156 1.06 0.40 7.03
N ARG A 157 2.19 0.06 7.67
CA ARG A 157 2.47 0.40 9.08
C ARG A 157 2.40 1.90 9.32
N THR A 158 3.15 2.67 8.53
CA THR A 158 3.18 4.14 8.68
C THR A 158 1.80 4.79 8.44
N ASP A 159 0.99 4.22 7.54
CA ASP A 159 -0.35 4.74 7.25
C ASP A 159 -1.33 4.48 8.41
N ILE A 160 -1.23 3.30 9.05
CA ILE A 160 -2.02 2.97 10.25
C ILE A 160 -1.63 3.88 11.41
N GLU A 161 -0.33 4.10 11.66
CA GLU A 161 0.16 5.00 12.71
C GLU A 161 -0.34 6.44 12.48
N ARG A 162 -0.30 6.94 11.24
CA ARG A 162 -0.80 8.28 10.91
C ARG A 162 -2.31 8.40 11.13
N ARG A 163 -3.09 7.40 10.71
CA ARG A 163 -4.55 7.40 10.93
C ARG A 163 -4.89 7.32 12.41
N ALA A 164 -4.19 6.49 13.17
CA ALA A 164 -4.36 6.39 14.62
C ALA A 164 -4.03 7.71 15.32
N ALA A 165 -2.94 8.38 14.97
CA ALA A 165 -2.58 9.69 15.48
C ALA A 165 -3.63 10.76 15.13
N GLY A 166 -4.22 10.69 13.93
CA GLY A 166 -5.31 11.58 13.52
C GLY A 166 -6.61 11.36 14.30
N LEU A 167 -6.95 10.10 14.60
CA LEU A 167 -8.13 9.76 15.40
C LEU A 167 -8.01 10.23 16.85
N VAL A 168 -6.85 9.99 17.49
CA VAL A 168 -6.58 10.46 18.86
C VAL A 168 -6.63 11.99 18.96
N ARG A 169 -6.18 12.70 17.91
CA ARG A 169 -6.23 14.16 17.85
C ARG A 169 -7.65 14.71 17.69
N ARG A 170 -8.57 13.98 17.04
CA ARG A 170 -9.99 14.38 16.94
C ARG A 170 -10.74 14.13 18.24
N THR A 171 -10.54 12.99 18.88
CA THR A 171 -11.23 12.67 20.15
C THR A 171 -10.84 13.62 21.27
N THR A 172 -9.57 14.07 21.31
CA THR A 172 -9.09 15.05 22.30
C THR A 172 -9.62 16.48 22.08
N ILE A 173 -10.04 16.82 20.86
CA ILE A 173 -10.68 18.11 20.56
C ILE A 173 -12.17 18.08 20.95
N GLU A 174 -12.84 16.93 20.81
CA GLU A 174 -14.26 16.77 21.16
C GLU A 174 -14.52 16.61 22.68
N GLU A 175 -13.54 16.15 23.47
CA GLU A 175 -13.64 16.07 24.95
C GLU A 175 -13.22 17.36 25.68
N GLY A 176 -12.74 18.38 24.96
CA GLY A 176 -12.23 19.65 25.49
C GLY A 176 -13.16 20.86 25.32
N LEU A 177 -14.43 20.63 24.95
CA LEU A 177 -15.51 21.62 24.82
C LEU A 177 -16.66 21.25 25.75
#